data_AF-A0A3A5YRV9-F1
#
_entry.id   AF-A0A3A5YRV9-F1
#
_cell.length_a   1.000
_cell.length_b   1.000
_cell.length_c   1.000
_cell.angle_alpha   90.00
_cell.angle_beta   90.00
_cell.angle_gamma   90.00
#
_symmetry.space_group_name_H-M   'P 1'
#
loop_
_entity.id
_entity.type
_entity.pdbx_description
1 polymer ?
#
loop_
_entity_poly.entity_id
_entity_poly.type
_entity_poly.pdbx_seq_one_letter_code
_entity_poly.pdbx_strand_id
1 'polypeptide(L)' 'MRRPLSKFQIVCIVLLWAALCYIVLISVERIDGPIILTLAISAALVFIPVIKSLKRG' A
#
# COMPACT_ATOMS: atom_id res chain seq x y z
N MET A 1 19.68 8.04 12.40
CA MET A 1 20.18 7.39 11.16
C MET A 1 19.02 7.21 10.18
N ARG A 2 18.73 8.19 9.31
CA ARG A 2 17.63 8.12 8.32
C ARG A 2 18.13 7.34 7.09
N ARG A 3 18.07 6.01 7.14
CA ARG A 3 18.43 5.18 5.97
C ARG A 3 17.47 5.51 4.82
N PRO A 4 17.98 5.84 3.61
CA PRO A 4 17.12 6.05 2.45
C PRO A 4 16.43 4.71 2.16
N LEU A 5 15.09 4.71 2.20
CA LEU A 5 14.30 3.56 1.74
C LEU A 5 14.70 3.25 0.30
N SER A 6 15.28 2.08 0.09
CA SER A 6 15.73 1.64 -1.23
C SER A 6 14.51 1.44 -2.13
N LYS A 7 14.65 1.62 -3.45
CA LYS A 7 13.56 1.41 -4.43
C LYS A 7 12.92 0.03 -4.26
N PHE A 8 13.73 -0.99 -3.95
CA PHE A 8 13.29 -2.35 -3.63
C PHE A 8 12.38 -2.42 -2.39
N GLN A 9 12.67 -1.62 -1.37
CA GLN A 9 11.91 -1.62 -0.12
C GLN A 9 10.50 -1.07 -0.35
N ILE A 10 10.37 -0.06 -1.20
CA ILE A 10 9.08 0.50 -1.61
C ILE A 10 8.29 -0.53 -2.43
N VAL A 11 8.94 -1.20 -3.39
CA VAL A 11 8.32 -2.27 -4.19
C VAL A 11 7.85 -3.42 -3.29
N CYS A 12 8.65 -3.85 -2.31
CA CYS A 12 8.25 -4.85 -1.33
C CYS A 12 7.04 -4.41 -0.51
N ILE A 13 6.98 -3.15 -0.06
CA ILE A 13 5.83 -2.63 0.70
C ILE A 13 4.56 -2.62 -0.16
N VAL A 14 4.65 -2.23 -1.44
CA VAL A 14 3.51 -2.23 -2.36
C VAL A 14 3.00 -3.66 -2.61
N LEU A 15 3.91 -4.62 -2.85
CA LEU A 15 3.55 -6.03 -3.01
C LEU A 15 2.87 -6.59 -1.77
N LEU A 16 3.42 -6.29 -0.59
CA LEU A 16 2.86 -6.72 0.69
C LEU A 16 1.47 -6.10 0.91
N TRP A 17 1.29 -4.83 0.56
CA TRP A 17 0.02 -4.12 0.64
C TRP A 17 -1.04 -4.74 -0.26
N ALA A 18 -0.69 -5.09 -1.51
CA ALA A 18 -1.60 -5.76 -2.43
C ALA A 18 -2.03 -7.14 -1.93
N ALA A 19 -1.10 -7.92 -1.37
CA ALA A 19 -1.40 -9.21 -0.74
C ALA A 19 -2.35 -9.05 0.46
N LEU A 20 -2.13 -8.02 1.29
CA LEU A 20 -3.02 -7.72 2.42
C LEU A 20 -4.42 -7.31 1.95
N CYS A 21 -4.51 -6.46 0.93
CA CYS A 21 -5.78 -6.07 0.32
C CYS A 21 -6.53 -7.27 -0.25
N TYR A 22 -5.82 -8.20 -0.89
CA TYR A 22 -6.41 -9.42 -1.43
C TYR A 22 -7.00 -10.30 -0.32
N ILE A 23 -6.26 -10.51 0.78
CA ILE A 23 -6.72 -11.27 1.95
C ILE A 23 -7.95 -10.59 2.58
N VAL A 24 -7.95 -9.26 2.69
CA VAL A 24 -9.11 -8.53 3.20
C VAL A 24 -10.28 -8.72 2.25
N LEU A 25 -10.10 -8.55 0.93
CA LEU A 25 -11.15 -8.71 -0.08
C LEU A 25 -11.83 -10.08 -0.04
N ILE A 26 -11.06 -11.16 0.13
CA ILE A 26 -11.62 -12.52 0.25
C ILE A 26 -12.26 -12.78 1.61
N SER A 27 -11.84 -12.05 2.65
CA SER A 27 -12.36 -12.22 4.02
C SER A 27 -13.65 -11.44 4.27
N VAL A 28 -13.92 -10.37 3.51
CA VAL A 28 -15.20 -9.64 3.59
C VAL A 28 -16.23 -10.19 2.60
N GLU A 29 -17.17 -10.99 3.10
CA GLU A 29 -18.34 -11.49 2.34
C GLU A 29 -19.41 -10.40 2.13
N ARG A 30 -19.38 -9.36 2.97
CA ARG A 30 -20.14 -8.12 2.80
C ARG A 30 -19.15 -6.97 2.68
N ILE A 31 -19.29 -6.20 1.62
CA ILE A 31 -18.52 -4.98 1.43
C ILE A 31 -19.01 -3.95 2.46
N ASP A 32 -18.33 -3.92 3.59
CA ASP A 32 -18.51 -2.90 4.62
C ASP A 32 -17.84 -1.60 4.15
N GLY A 33 -18.63 -0.53 3.96
CA GLY A 33 -18.13 0.79 3.57
C GLY A 33 -16.90 1.30 4.35
N PRO A 34 -16.78 1.02 5.67
CA PRO A 34 -15.58 1.36 6.46
C PRO A 34 -14.30 0.65 5.99
N ILE A 35 -14.39 -0.60 5.53
CA ILE A 35 -13.23 -1.38 5.06
C ILE A 35 -12.67 -0.74 3.78
N ILE A 36 -13.54 -0.38 2.84
CA ILE A 36 -13.13 0.32 1.60
C ILE A 36 -12.42 1.63 1.93
N LEU A 37 -12.97 2.43 2.84
CA LEU A 37 -12.37 3.70 3.22
C LEU A 37 -10.98 3.50 3.84
N THR A 38 -10.83 2.49 4.69
CA THR A 38 -9.55 2.15 5.33
C THR A 38 -8.52 1.68 4.30
N LEU A 39 -8.94 0.85 3.33
CA LEU A 39 -8.08 0.42 2.22
C LEU A 39 -7.66 1.58 1.33
N ALA A 40 -8.57 2.54 1.03
CA ALA A 40 -8.25 3.72 0.23
C ALA A 40 -7.22 4.64 0.93
N ILE A 41 -7.38 4.87 2.24
CA ILE A 41 -6.40 5.65 3.03
C ILE A 41 -5.04 4.93 3.07
N SER A 42 -5.06 3.61 3.29
CA SER A 42 -3.87 2.77 3.26
C SER A 42 -3.16 2.84 1.89
N ALA A 43 -3.91 2.77 0.80
CA ALA A 43 -3.40 2.90 -0.56
C ALA A 43 -2.67 4.24 -0.75
N ALA A 44 -3.30 5.35 -0.35
CA ALA A 44 -2.72 6.68 -0.47
C ALA A 44 -1.37 6.80 0.28
N LEU A 45 -1.31 6.26 1.50
CA LEU A 45 -0.08 6.25 2.30
C LEU A 45 1.06 5.46 1.64
N VAL A 46 0.75 4.30 1.05
CA VAL A 46 1.73 3.46 0.34
C VAL A 46 2.12 4.06 -1.02
N PHE A 47 1.22 4.78 -1.70
CA PHE A 47 1.49 5.41 -3.00
C PHE A 47 2.39 6.64 -2.92
N ILE A 48 2.33 7.43 -1.85
CA ILE A 48 3.18 8.63 -1.67
C ILE A 48 4.68 8.33 -1.86
N PRO A 49 5.29 7.35 -1.17
CA PRO A 49 6.70 7.02 -1.37
C PRO A 49 6.97 6.45 -2.77
N VAL A 50 6.02 5.74 -3.39
CA VAL A 50 6.14 5.21 -4.77
C VAL A 50 6.28 6.34 -5.77
N ILE A 51 5.38 7.32 -5.74
CA ILE A 51 5.41 8.49 -6.63
C ILE A 51 6.71 9.28 -6.43
N LYS A 52 7.14 9.44 -5.17
CA LYS A 52 8.39 10.12 -4.84
C LYS A 52 9.61 9.37 -5.37
N SER A 53 9.57 8.05 -5.39
CA SER A 53 10.64 7.20 -5.92
C SER A 53 10.65 7.18 -7.47
N LEU A 54 9.48 7.22 -8.12
CA LEU A 54 9.35 7.35 -9.57
C LEU A 54 9.89 8.69 -10.08
N LYS A 55 9.57 9.81 -9.42
CA LYS A 55 10.09 11.15 -9.78
C LYS A 55 11.60 11.32 -9.62
N ARG A 56 12.25 10.43 -8.87
CA ARG A 56 13.72 10.43 -8.67
C ARG A 56 14.46 9.48 -9.61
N GLY A 57 13.73 8.71 -10.42
CA GLY A 57 14.27 7.76 -11.39
C GLY A 57 14.65 8.42 -12.69
#